data_AF-A0A6V7KVN0-F1
#
_entry.id   AF-A0A6V7KVN0-F1
#
_cell.length_a   1.000
_cell.length_b   1.000
_cell.length_c   1.000
_cell.angle_alpha   90.00
_cell.angle_beta   90.00
_cell.angle_gamma   90.00
#
_symmetry.space_group_name_H-M   'P 1'
#
loop_
_entity.id
_entity.type
_entity.pdbx_description
1 polymer ?
#
loop_
_entity_poly.entity_id
_entity_poly.type
_entity_poly.pdbx_seq_one_letter_code
_entity_poly.pdbx_strand_id
1 'polypeptide(L)'
;KTPAELKVIAGTVDQRDPKLTKVIEKLVIHEKYNSSNSWINDIALIKIRDEFVVTTSLDFVKLPEAHETVDAGSEAVVSGFGSLW
;
A
#
# COMPACT_ATOMS: atom_id res chain seq x y z
N LYS A 1 6.71 5.13 16.34
CA LYS A 1 5.70 4.05 16.46
C LYS A 1 6.42 2.73 16.30
N THR A 2 6.29 1.81 17.25
CA THR A 2 6.79 0.44 17.10
C THR A 2 5.87 -0.33 16.16
N PRO A 3 6.36 -1.33 15.40
CA PRO A 3 5.54 -2.11 14.46
C PRO A 3 4.31 -2.77 15.10
N ALA A 4 4.35 -3.02 16.42
CA ALA A 4 3.30 -3.72 17.17
C ALA A 4 1.94 -2.99 17.23
N GLU A 5 1.90 -1.68 16.96
CA GLU A 5 0.66 -0.87 17.06
C GLU A 5 -0.03 -0.64 15.70
N LEU A 6 0.61 -1.02 14.59
CA LEU A 6 0.12 -0.75 13.25
C LEU A 6 -0.65 -1.95 12.70
N LYS A 7 -1.74 -1.66 11.99
CA LYS A 7 -2.60 -2.64 11.33
C LYS A 7 -2.85 -2.23 9.90
N VAL A 8 -3.01 -3.22 9.03
CA VAL A 8 -3.47 -3.05 7.66
C VAL A 8 -4.90 -3.55 7.58
N ILE A 9 -5.79 -2.75 6.97
CA ILE A 9 -7.20 -3.10 6.75
C ILE A 9 -7.41 -3.15 5.24
N ALA A 10 -8.02 -4.22 4.76
CA ALA A 10 -8.31 -4.42 3.33
C ALA A 10 -9.75 -4.93 3.11
N GLY A 11 -10.18 -4.89 1.85
CA GLY A 11 -11.45 -5.47 1.40
C GLY A 11 -12.70 -4.68 1.82
N THR A 12 -12.59 -3.36 2.04
CA THR A 12 -13.70 -2.48 2.39
C THR A 12 -13.71 -1.21 1.55
N VAL A 13 -14.90 -0.68 1.30
CA VAL A 13 -15.15 0.64 0.68
C VAL A 13 -15.76 1.65 1.67
N ASP A 14 -16.01 1.24 2.93
CA ASP A 14 -16.39 2.15 4.02
C ASP A 14 -15.29 2.12 5.08
N GLN A 15 -14.61 3.25 5.26
CA GLN A 15 -13.52 3.40 6.23
C GLN A 15 -13.95 3.16 7.68
N ARG A 16 -15.26 3.27 7.98
CA ARG A 16 -15.84 3.06 9.31
C ARG A 16 -16.19 1.59 9.58
N ASP A 17 -16.10 0.74 8.56
CA ASP A 17 -16.44 -0.69 8.62
C ASP A 17 -15.22 -1.54 8.23
N PRO A 18 -14.27 -1.73 9.17
CA PRO A 18 -13.09 -2.54 8.92
C PRO A 18 -13.45 -4.02 8.75
N LYS A 19 -13.07 -4.61 7.61
CA LYS A 19 -13.33 -6.02 7.30
C LYS A 19 -12.13 -6.92 7.59
N LEU A 20 -11.12 -6.89 6.73
CA LEU A 20 -9.97 -7.80 6.83
C LEU A 20 -8.79 -7.07 7.47
N THR A 21 -8.59 -7.30 8.76
CA THR A 21 -7.53 -6.63 9.55
C THR A 21 -6.34 -7.57 9.77
N LYS A 22 -5.14 -7.11 9.43
CA LYS A 22 -3.89 -7.85 9.61
C LYS A 22 -2.89 -7.07 10.45
N VAL A 23 -2.13 -7.81 11.25
CA VAL A 23 -1.03 -7.25 12.07
C VAL A 23 0.25 -7.19 11.23
N ILE A 24 0.98 -6.09 11.37
CA ILE A 24 2.26 -5.90 10.70
C ILE A 24 3.35 -6.71 11.41
N GLU A 25 4.14 -7.46 10.63
CA GLU A 25 5.34 -8.14 11.10
C GLU A 25 6.58 -7.25 10.93
N LYS A 26 6.73 -6.61 9.77
CA LYS A 26 7.92 -5.82 9.43
C LYS A 26 7.59 -4.69 8.46
N LEU A 27 8.28 -3.56 8.64
CA LEU A 27 8.34 -2.48 7.67
C LEU A 27 9.70 -2.54 6.97
N VAL A 28 9.71 -2.45 5.64
CA VAL A 28 10.93 -2.43 4.82
C VAL A 28 10.93 -1.13 4.03
N ILE A 29 11.70 -0.16 4.51
CA ILE A 29 11.89 1.14 3.86
C ILE A 29 12.92 0.97 2.74
N HIS A 30 12.72 1.61 1.58
CA HIS A 30 13.70 1.59 0.51
C HIS A 30 15.06 2.10 1.02
N GLU A 31 16.12 1.35 0.79
CA GLU A 31 17.46 1.62 1.35
C GLU A 31 18.05 2.98 0.94
N LYS A 32 17.60 3.52 -0.20
CA LYS A 32 17.99 4.83 -0.75
C LYS A 32 16.93 5.92 -0.55
N TYR A 33 15.94 5.71 0.31
CA TYR A 33 15.00 6.77 0.68
C TYR A 33 15.76 7.92 1.35
N ASN A 34 15.46 9.16 0.95
CA ASN A 34 16.11 10.35 1.49
C ASN A 34 15.11 11.18 2.31
N SER A 35 15.25 11.18 3.64
CA SER A 35 14.34 11.96 4.50
C SER A 35 14.46 13.48 4.36
N SER A 36 15.62 13.99 3.91
CA SER A 36 15.82 15.42 3.64
C SER A 36 15.25 15.85 2.29
N ASN A 37 15.02 14.92 1.38
CA ASN A 37 14.30 15.12 0.12
C ASN A 37 13.35 13.94 -0.10
N SER A 38 12.19 13.99 0.56
CA SER A 38 11.25 12.87 0.70
C SER A 38 10.66 12.35 -0.61
N TRP A 39 10.89 13.05 -1.73
CA TRP A 39 10.46 12.62 -3.06
C TRP A 39 11.36 11.55 -3.68
N ILE A 40 12.57 11.35 -3.14
CA ILE A 40 13.54 10.39 -3.69
C ILE A 40 13.30 8.99 -3.10
N ASN A 41 12.95 8.05 -3.98
CA ASN A 41 12.65 6.65 -3.63
C ASN A 41 11.58 6.54 -2.53
N ASP A 42 10.50 7.30 -2.66
CA ASP A 42 9.34 7.27 -1.75
C ASP A 42 8.52 5.98 -1.95
N ILE A 43 9.05 4.87 -1.42
CA ILE A 43 8.43 3.56 -1.48
C ILE A 43 8.86 2.71 -0.28
N ALA A 44 7.93 1.90 0.22
CA ALA A 44 8.17 0.95 1.30
C ALA A 44 7.30 -0.30 1.13
N LEU A 45 7.73 -1.42 1.72
CA LEU A 45 6.93 -2.64 1.81
C LEU A 45 6.49 -2.89 3.25
N ILE A 46 5.29 -3.42 3.40
CA ILE A 46 4.73 -3.88 4.66
C ILE A 46 4.60 -5.40 4.60
N LYS A 47 5.35 -6.11 5.44
CA LYS A 47 5.15 -7.54 5.65
C LYS A 47 4.11 -7.74 6.74
N ILE A 48 3.02 -8.42 6.41
CA ILE A 48 1.99 -8.86 7.36
C ILE A 48 2.35 -10.22 7.94
N ARG A 49 1.90 -10.49 9.18
CA ARG A 49 2.17 -11.78 9.86
C ARG A 49 1.44 -12.95 9.19
N ASP A 50 0.17 -12.74 8.85
CA ASP A 50 -0.71 -13.75 8.27
C ASP A 50 -1.19 -13.28 6.89
N GLU A 51 -1.15 -14.14 5.88
CA GLU A 51 -1.48 -13.80 4.49
C GLU A 51 -2.93 -13.34 4.29
N PHE A 52 -3.15 -12.55 3.25
CA PHE A 52 -4.50 -12.29 2.73
C PHE A 52 -4.91 -13.40 1.77
N VAL A 53 -6.17 -13.81 1.85
CA VAL A 53 -6.80 -14.73 0.90
C VAL A 53 -7.65 -13.89 -0.05
N VAL A 54 -7.57 -14.17 -1.35
CA VAL A 54 -8.38 -13.49 -2.38
C VAL A 54 -9.87 -13.76 -2.12
N THR A 55 -10.68 -12.72 -2.23
CA THR A 55 -12.14 -12.77 -2.08
C THR A 55 -12.80 -11.88 -3.13
N THR A 56 -14.13 -11.81 -3.13
CA THR A 56 -14.87 -10.90 -4.01
C THR A 56 -14.58 -9.42 -3.75
N SER A 57 -14.05 -9.06 -2.57
CA SER A 57 -13.73 -7.67 -2.23
C SER A 57 -12.24 -7.39 -2.07
N LEU A 58 -11.38 -8.40 -2.22
CA LEU A 58 -9.93 -8.27 -2.08
C LEU A 58 -9.22 -9.07 -3.17
N ASP A 59 -8.40 -8.38 -3.95
CA ASP A 59 -7.49 -8.98 -4.92
C ASP A 59 -6.17 -8.21 -4.96
N PHE A 60 -5.16 -8.78 -5.63
CA PHE A 60 -3.84 -8.19 -5.77
C PHE A 60 -3.70 -7.43 -7.08
N VAL A 61 -2.97 -6.31 -7.04
CA VAL A 61 -2.57 -5.57 -8.24
C VAL A 61 -1.28 -6.15 -8.81
N LYS A 62 -1.16 -6.12 -10.13
CA LYS A 62 0.08 -6.51 -10.81
C LYS A 62 1.11 -5.40 -10.64
N LEU A 63 2.36 -5.80 -10.44
CA LEU A 63 3.49 -4.88 -10.52
C LEU A 63 3.83 -4.64 -12.00
N PRO A 64 4.26 -3.42 -12.36
CA PRO A 64 4.78 -3.16 -13.69
C PRO A 64 6.09 -3.91 -13.91
N GLU A 65 6.42 -4.18 -15.17
CA GLU A 65 7.73 -4.69 -15.54
C GLU A 65 8.81 -3.63 -15.28
N ALA A 66 10.04 -4.08 -15.06
CA ALA A 66 11.15 -3.16 -14.88
C ALA A 66 11.35 -2.31 -16.14
N HIS A 67 11.38 -0.99 -15.98
CA HIS A 67 11.49 -0.01 -17.07
C HIS A 67 10.30 0.01 -18.04
N GLU A 68 9.14 -0.50 -17.62
CA GLU A 68 7.89 -0.32 -18.37
C GLU A 68 7.62 1.17 -18.60
N THR A 69 7.17 1.50 -19.81
CA THR A 69 6.83 2.87 -20.20
C THR A 69 5.32 2.99 -20.36
N VAL A 70 4.78 4.11 -19.89
CA VAL A 70 3.35 4.43 -19.99
C VAL A 70 3.20 5.60 -20.95
N ASP A 71 2.34 5.45 -21.95
CA ASP A 71 2.13 6.49 -22.96
C ASP A 71 1.48 7.74 -22.36
N ALA A 72 1.92 8.90 -22.82
CA ALA A 72 1.33 10.16 -22.42
C ALA A 72 -0.15 10.24 -22.84
N GLY A 73 -1.01 10.69 -21.95
CA GLY A 73 -2.45 10.71 -22.18
C GLY A 73 -3.17 9.40 -21.85
N SER A 74 -2.45 8.36 -21.40
CA SER A 74 -3.09 7.15 -20.87
C SER A 74 -3.97 7.47 -19.67
N GLU A 75 -5.13 6.82 -19.60
CA GLU A 75 -6.04 6.96 -18.47
C GLU A 75 -5.50 6.23 -17.24
N ALA A 76 -5.57 6.89 -16.09
CA ALA A 76 -5.20 6.31 -14.80
C ALA A 76 -6.33 6.50 -13.80
N VAL A 77 -6.51 5.52 -12.91
CA VAL A 77 -7.50 5.57 -11.83
C VAL A 77 -6.79 5.78 -10.51
N VAL A 78 -7.22 6.79 -9.75
CA VAL A 78 -6.79 7.02 -8.37
C VAL A 78 -7.97 6.76 -7.44
N SER A 79 -7.75 5.96 -6.40
CA SER A 79 -8.76 5.62 -5.40
C SER A 79 -8.24 5.82 -3.99
N GLY A 80 -9.15 6.11 -3.05
CA GLY A 80 -8.82 6.30 -1.65
C GLY A 80 -9.98 6.91 -0.87
N PHE A 81 -9.83 7.00 0.45
CA PHE A 81 -10.85 7.53 1.35
C PHE A 81 -10.76 9.04 1.57
N GLY A 82 -9.82 9.73 0.92
CA GLY A 82 -9.67 11.19 1.04
C GLY A 82 -9.36 11.62 2.48
N SER A 83 -8.12 11.44 2.91
CA SER A 83 -7.62 11.97 4.18
C SER A 83 -6.65 13.11 3.88
N LEU A 84 -7.18 14.27 3.54
CA LEU A 84 -6.38 15.49 3.53
C LEU A 84 -6.88 16.35 4.70
N TRP A 85 -5.96 16.59 5.65
CA TRP A 85 -6.07 17.37 6.89
C TRP A 85 -6.49 16.61 8.15
#